data_AF-A0A661M4Q8-F1
#
_entry.id   AF-A0A661M4Q8-F1
#
_cell.length_a   1.000
_cell.length_b   1.000
_cell.length_c   1.000
_cell.angle_alpha   90.00
_cell.angle_beta   90.00
_cell.angle_gamma   90.00
#
_symmetry.space_group_name_H-M   'P 1'
#
loop_
_entity.id
_entity.type
_entity.pdbx_description
1 polymer ?
#
loop_
_entity_poly.entity_id
_entity_poly.type
_entity_poly.pdbx_seq_one_letter_code
_entity_poly.pdbx_strand_id
1 'polypeptide(L)'
;MRGLSLKTYTLPAALIWSLLVSISLAWSVRSEKQEMLGNARARAVYLIAQIGLVREWNARLGGVYVPVRDKIRPNPFLEDPERELVTRDGRTLTRIVHAHMLRQMAEQALADRKSAVFHLTSLQPVRPGNIADPWEIRALTALEKGAREYEEVVGKGERALYRYMAPVFVDRSCLACHARQGYSEG
;
A
#
# COMPACT_ATOMS: atom_id res chain seq x y z
N MET A 1 -26.14 -55.23 42.30
CA MET A 1 -25.22 -54.42 41.47
C MET A 1 -26.05 -53.71 40.41
N ARG A 2 -26.26 -52.38 40.51
CA ARG A 2 -26.99 -51.62 39.48
C ARG A 2 -26.12 -51.57 38.22
N GLY A 3 -26.57 -52.22 37.15
CA GLY A 3 -25.89 -52.17 35.86
C GLY A 3 -25.89 -50.73 35.35
N LEU A 4 -24.71 -50.10 35.37
CA LEU A 4 -24.49 -48.80 34.76
C LEU A 4 -24.78 -48.94 33.26
N SER A 5 -25.89 -48.36 32.81
CA SER A 5 -26.28 -48.42 31.40
C SER A 5 -25.27 -47.61 30.58
N LEU A 6 -24.62 -48.24 29.61
CA LEU A 6 -23.70 -47.57 28.67
C LEU A 6 -24.30 -46.29 28.08
N LYS A 7 -25.62 -46.28 27.88
CA LYS A 7 -26.38 -45.15 27.32
C LYS A 7 -26.35 -43.90 28.20
N THR A 8 -26.17 -44.04 29.51
CA THR A 8 -26.14 -42.90 30.45
C THR A 8 -24.84 -42.10 30.35
N TYR A 9 -23.75 -42.73 29.88
CA TYR A 9 -22.43 -42.10 29.75
C TYR A 9 -22.10 -41.67 28.32
N THR A 10 -22.68 -42.32 27.30
CA THR A 10 -22.40 -41.99 25.89
C THR A 10 -22.92 -40.61 25.51
N LEU A 11 -24.10 -40.20 26.00
CA LEU A 11 -24.71 -38.92 25.66
C LEU A 11 -23.94 -37.71 26.23
N PRO A 12 -23.58 -37.65 27.53
CA PRO A 12 -22.73 -36.58 28.04
C PRO A 12 -21.32 -36.60 27.43
N ALA A 13 -20.75 -37.77 27.16
CA ALA A 13 -19.45 -37.86 26.48
C ALA A 13 -19.52 -37.28 25.05
N ALA A 14 -20.58 -37.57 24.30
CA ALA A 14 -20.80 -37.01 22.96
C ALA A 14 -21.04 -35.49 22.99
N LEU A 15 -21.74 -34.97 24.01
CA LEU A 15 -21.93 -33.54 24.20
C LEU A 15 -20.62 -32.83 24.55
N ILE A 16 -19.84 -33.38 25.48
CA ILE A 16 -18.52 -32.85 25.85
C ILE A 16 -17.60 -32.86 24.62
N TRP A 17 -17.55 -33.97 23.87
CA TRP A 17 -16.76 -34.06 22.65
C TRP A 17 -17.20 -33.03 21.60
N SER A 18 -18.50 -32.92 21.34
CA SER A 18 -19.05 -31.92 20.42
C SER A 18 -18.70 -30.49 20.85
N LEU A 19 -18.74 -30.21 22.16
CA LEU A 19 -18.37 -28.91 22.70
C LEU A 19 -16.88 -28.62 22.52
N LEU A 20 -16.01 -29.59 22.83
CA LEU A 20 -14.55 -29.47 22.65
C LEU A 20 -14.18 -29.24 21.19
N VAL A 21 -14.77 -30.01 20.26
CA VAL A 21 -14.58 -29.84 18.82
C VAL A 21 -15.07 -28.46 18.37
N SER A 22 -16.23 -28.01 18.85
CA SER A 22 -16.78 -26.68 18.50
C SER A 22 -15.89 -25.54 18.99
N ILE A 23 -15.36 -25.63 20.21
CA ILE A 23 -14.40 -24.66 20.77
C ILE A 23 -13.11 -24.68 19.96
N SER A 24 -12.58 -25.86 19.66
CA SER A 24 -11.36 -26.02 18.85
C SER A 24 -11.53 -25.42 17.45
N LEU A 25 -12.67 -25.65 16.80
CA LEU A 25 -12.98 -25.08 15.50
C LEU A 25 -13.10 -23.56 15.56
N ALA A 26 -13.83 -23.01 16.54
CA ALA A 26 -13.97 -21.57 16.72
C ALA A 26 -12.60 -20.90 16.99
N TRP A 27 -11.75 -21.53 17.79
CA TRP A 27 -10.38 -21.08 18.02
C TRP A 27 -9.56 -21.10 16.74
N SER A 28 -9.60 -22.21 15.98
CA SER A 28 -8.85 -22.38 14.74
C SER A 28 -9.23 -21.31 13.72
N VAL A 29 -10.53 -21.11 13.47
CA VAL A 29 -11.03 -20.10 12.53
C VAL A 29 -10.62 -18.69 12.96
N ARG A 30 -10.67 -18.40 14.27
CA ARG A 30 -10.24 -17.11 14.79
C ARG A 30 -8.72 -16.91 14.63
N SER A 31 -7.93 -17.94 14.92
CA SER A 31 -6.47 -17.92 14.79
C SER A 31 -6.04 -17.70 13.34
N GLU A 32 -6.63 -18.45 12.41
CA GLU A 32 -6.38 -18.32 10.98
C GLU A 32 -6.69 -16.91 10.49
N LYS A 33 -7.83 -16.33 10.91
CA LYS A 33 -8.19 -14.96 10.54
C LYS A 33 -7.17 -13.92 11.05
N GLN A 34 -6.68 -14.08 12.29
CA GLN A 34 -5.68 -13.17 12.85
C GLN A 34 -4.33 -13.30 12.12
N GLU A 35 -3.93 -14.53 11.80
CA GLU A 35 -2.71 -14.79 11.05
C GLU A 35 -2.79 -14.22 9.62
N MET A 36 -3.93 -14.37 8.95
CA MET A 36 -4.16 -13.78 7.63
C MET A 36 -4.02 -12.26 7.65
N LEU A 37 -4.60 -11.57 8.64
CA LEU A 37 -4.48 -10.11 8.79
C LEU A 37 -3.04 -9.70 9.13
N GLY A 38 -2.37 -10.43 10.03
CA GLY A 38 -0.97 -10.19 10.35
C GLY A 38 -0.06 -10.33 9.14
N ASN A 39 -0.28 -11.36 8.31
CA ASN A 39 0.44 -11.58 7.07
C ASN A 39 0.16 -10.48 6.03
N ALA A 40 -1.09 -10.03 5.90
CA ALA A 40 -1.45 -8.93 5.00
C ALA A 40 -0.76 -7.62 5.41
N ARG A 41 -0.76 -7.31 6.71
CA ARG A 41 -0.05 -6.17 7.29
C ARG A 41 1.45 -6.25 7.05
N ALA A 42 2.07 -7.38 7.38
CA ALA A 42 3.51 -7.57 7.19
C ALA A 42 3.93 -7.38 5.72
N ARG A 43 3.15 -7.91 4.77
CA ARG A 43 3.36 -7.71 3.34
C ARG A 43 3.23 -6.24 2.92
N ALA A 44 2.21 -5.54 3.41
CA ALA A 44 2.00 -4.12 3.09
C ALA A 44 3.12 -3.23 3.62
N VAL A 45 3.52 -3.42 4.89
CA VAL A 45 4.64 -2.72 5.52
C VAL A 45 5.94 -2.97 4.75
N TYR A 46 6.22 -4.23 4.41
CA TYR A 46 7.41 -4.57 3.63
C TYR A 46 7.41 -3.92 2.25
N LEU A 47 6.28 -3.95 1.54
CA LEU A 47 6.16 -3.33 0.22
C LEU A 47 6.41 -1.81 0.27
N ILE A 48 5.84 -1.12 1.25
CA ILE A 48 6.05 0.33 1.42
C ILE A 48 7.51 0.64 1.75
N ALA A 49 8.17 -0.18 2.59
CA ALA A 49 9.60 -0.02 2.83
C ALA A 49 10.43 -0.17 1.55
N GLN A 50 10.12 -1.16 0.70
CA GLN A 50 10.79 -1.34 -0.60
C GLN A 50 10.54 -0.18 -1.55
N ILE A 51 9.30 0.32 -1.62
CA ILE A 51 8.93 1.51 -2.39
C ILE A 51 9.71 2.73 -1.90
N GLY A 52 9.86 2.89 -0.59
CA GLY A 52 10.65 3.95 0.04
C GLY A 52 12.12 3.92 -0.39
N LEU A 53 12.75 2.73 -0.35
CA LEU A 53 14.14 2.54 -0.78
C LEU A 53 14.36 2.93 -2.25
N VAL A 54 13.48 2.49 -3.15
CA VAL A 54 13.59 2.79 -4.58
C VAL A 54 13.30 4.27 -4.87
N ARG A 55 12.33 4.88 -4.16
CA ARG A 55 12.06 6.32 -4.19
C ARG A 55 13.30 7.12 -3.81
N GLU A 56 13.93 6.75 -2.69
CA GLU A 56 15.12 7.44 -2.17
C GLU A 56 16.31 7.29 -3.13
N TRP A 57 16.53 6.09 -3.68
CA TRP A 57 17.55 5.87 -4.70
C TRP A 57 17.39 6.81 -5.90
N ASN A 58 16.18 6.94 -6.45
CA ASN A 58 15.92 7.86 -7.56
C ASN A 58 16.11 9.32 -7.15
N ALA A 59 15.64 9.71 -5.96
CA ALA A 59 15.77 11.07 -5.45
C ALA A 59 17.25 11.48 -5.28
N ARG A 60 18.10 10.58 -4.75
CA ARG A 60 19.56 10.82 -4.62
C ARG A 60 20.28 11.04 -5.95
N LEU A 61 19.74 10.51 -7.05
CA LEU A 61 20.28 10.73 -8.40
C LEU A 61 19.77 12.04 -9.05
N GLY A 62 18.80 12.74 -8.43
CA GLY A 62 18.10 13.85 -9.07
C GLY A 62 17.13 13.41 -10.19
N GLY A 63 16.85 12.10 -10.28
CA GLY A 63 16.09 11.48 -11.37
C GLY A 63 16.98 10.83 -12.45
N VAL A 64 16.34 10.12 -13.37
CA VAL A 64 17.03 9.38 -14.45
C VAL A 64 16.49 9.81 -15.80
N TYR A 65 17.37 10.15 -16.73
CA TYR A 65 16.99 10.43 -18.11
C TYR A 65 16.75 9.15 -18.89
N VAL A 66 15.61 9.10 -19.56
CA VAL A 66 15.24 7.98 -20.43
C VAL A 66 14.78 8.50 -21.79
N PRO A 67 14.97 7.73 -22.88
CA PRO A 67 14.44 8.11 -24.18
C PRO A 67 12.92 8.27 -24.16
N VAL A 68 12.44 9.33 -24.80
CA VAL A 68 11.00 9.52 -25.05
C VAL A 68 10.54 8.46 -26.05
N ARG A 69 9.54 7.65 -25.67
CA ARG A 69 8.96 6.58 -26.51
C ARG A 69 7.59 6.16 -25.98
N ASP A 70 6.67 5.79 -26.86
CA ASP A 70 5.35 5.24 -26.52
C ASP A 70 4.64 5.98 -25.36
N LYS A 71 4.57 5.32 -24.18
CA LYS A 71 3.95 5.79 -22.94
C LYS A 71 4.88 6.65 -22.06
N ILE A 72 6.16 6.73 -22.40
CA ILE A 72 7.16 7.55 -21.72
C ILE A 72 7.21 8.92 -22.39
N ARG A 73 6.52 9.89 -21.78
CA ARG A 73 6.46 11.29 -22.21
C ARG A 73 7.01 12.21 -21.13
N PRO A 74 7.48 13.41 -21.49
CA PRO A 74 7.81 14.45 -20.53
C PRO A 74 6.67 14.72 -19.56
N ASN A 75 7.00 14.80 -18.27
CA ASN A 75 6.01 15.03 -17.23
C ASN A 75 5.56 16.50 -17.24
N PRO A 76 4.32 16.83 -17.62
CA PRO A 76 3.87 18.22 -17.67
C PRO A 76 3.83 18.89 -16.29
N PHE A 77 3.78 18.09 -15.21
CA PHE A 77 3.78 18.57 -13.83
C PHE A 77 5.18 18.72 -13.23
N LEU A 78 6.25 18.44 -14.01
CA LEU A 78 7.62 18.69 -13.58
C LEU A 78 8.07 20.05 -14.11
N GLU A 79 8.05 21.04 -13.22
CA GLU A 79 8.56 22.40 -13.48
C GLU A 79 10.08 22.41 -13.32
N ASP A 80 10.79 21.94 -14.34
CA ASP A 80 12.25 21.98 -14.39
C ASP A 80 12.73 22.24 -15.82
N PRO A 81 13.60 23.24 -16.07
CA PRO A 81 14.17 23.50 -17.39
C PRO A 81 14.92 22.31 -18.00
N GLU A 82 15.53 21.48 -17.16
CA GLU A 82 16.26 20.27 -17.55
C GLU A 82 15.37 19.02 -17.60
N ARG A 83 14.03 19.16 -17.52
CA ARG A 83 13.10 18.03 -17.66
C ARG A 83 13.32 17.24 -18.96
N GLU A 84 13.76 17.93 -20.01
CA GLU A 84 13.97 17.39 -21.34
C GLU A 84 15.36 17.77 -21.84
N LEU A 85 16.07 16.80 -22.41
CA LEU A 85 17.38 17.01 -23.01
C LEU A 85 17.37 16.41 -24.42
N VAL A 86 18.18 16.98 -25.31
CA VAL A 86 18.42 16.42 -26.64
C VAL A 86 19.86 15.96 -26.71
N THR A 87 20.07 14.68 -27.03
CA THR A 87 21.41 14.12 -27.21
C THR A 87 22.04 14.59 -28.52
N ARG A 88 23.35 14.40 -28.67
CA ARG A 88 24.08 14.79 -29.89
C ARG A 88 23.59 14.07 -31.16
N ASP A 89 23.05 12.86 -31.02
CA ASP A 89 22.44 12.08 -32.10
C ASP A 89 20.94 12.39 -32.30
N GLY A 90 20.43 13.46 -31.67
CA GLY A 90 19.08 13.99 -31.90
C GLY A 90 17.97 13.28 -31.13
N ARG A 91 18.28 12.41 -30.16
CA ARG A 91 17.27 11.73 -29.33
C ARG A 91 16.81 12.63 -28.21
N THR A 92 15.50 12.76 -28.04
CA THR A 92 14.92 13.45 -26.88
C THR A 92 14.89 12.49 -25.68
N LEU A 93 15.47 12.94 -24.58
CA LEU A 93 15.39 12.29 -23.28
C LEU A 93 14.43 13.08 -22.39
N THR A 94 13.72 12.38 -21.52
CA THR A 94 12.96 12.99 -20.44
C THR A 94 13.42 12.49 -19.07
N ARG A 95 13.43 13.37 -18.08
CA ARG A 95 13.80 13.05 -16.71
C ARG A 95 12.66 12.39 -15.97
N ILE A 96 12.91 11.17 -15.47
CA ILE A 96 12.00 10.42 -14.60
C ILE A 96 12.45 10.63 -13.14
N VAL A 97 11.72 11.51 -12.46
CA VAL A 97 11.87 11.75 -11.01
C VAL A 97 11.05 10.75 -10.20
N HIS A 98 11.31 10.67 -8.90
CA HIS A 98 10.79 9.62 -8.01
C HIS A 98 9.27 9.49 -8.03
N ALA A 99 8.52 10.60 -8.01
CA ALA A 99 7.06 10.57 -8.07
C ALA A 99 6.53 10.04 -9.41
N HIS A 100 7.23 10.34 -10.51
CA HIS A 100 6.88 9.86 -11.84
C HIS A 100 7.16 8.36 -11.99
N MET A 101 8.31 7.91 -11.47
CA MET A 101 8.69 6.49 -11.43
C MET A 101 7.65 5.66 -10.66
N LEU A 102 7.32 6.06 -9.43
CA LEU A 102 6.35 5.34 -8.61
C LEU A 102 4.96 5.26 -9.27
N ARG A 103 4.53 6.33 -9.94
CA ARG A 103 3.29 6.32 -10.72
C ARG A 103 3.32 5.27 -11.82
N GLN A 104 4.39 5.21 -12.62
CA GLN A 104 4.49 4.23 -13.71
C GLN A 104 4.50 2.79 -13.17
N MET A 105 5.21 2.56 -12.06
CA MET A 105 5.23 1.25 -11.40
C MET A 105 3.85 0.87 -10.85
N ALA A 106 3.11 1.82 -10.25
CA ALA A 106 1.75 1.60 -9.75
C ALA A 106 0.78 1.24 -10.89
N GLU A 107 0.85 1.97 -12.01
CA GLU A 107 0.03 1.69 -13.21
C GLU A 107 0.35 0.30 -13.78
N GLN A 108 1.62 -0.10 -13.78
CA GLN A 108 2.02 -1.44 -14.21
C GLN A 108 1.55 -2.53 -13.23
N ALA A 109 1.67 -2.31 -11.91
CA ALA A 109 1.21 -3.25 -10.89
C ALA A 109 -0.30 -3.48 -10.99
N LEU A 110 -1.07 -2.42 -11.25
CA LEU A 110 -2.51 -2.52 -11.48
C LEU A 110 -2.86 -3.37 -12.72
N ALA A 111 -2.05 -3.30 -13.77
CA ALA A 111 -2.26 -4.06 -15.00
C ALA A 111 -1.85 -5.54 -14.88
N ASP A 112 -0.82 -5.85 -14.10
CA ASP A 112 -0.21 -7.19 -14.00
C ASP A 112 -1.08 -8.23 -13.24
N ARG A 113 -2.06 -7.79 -12.45
CA ARG A 113 -3.00 -8.62 -11.64
C ARG A 113 -2.36 -9.62 -10.65
N LYS A 114 -1.05 -9.88 -10.73
CA LYS A 114 -0.27 -10.76 -9.86
C LYS A 114 0.50 -9.98 -8.79
N SER A 115 0.67 -8.68 -9.00
CA SER A 115 1.39 -7.77 -8.11
C SER A 115 0.45 -7.12 -7.10
N ALA A 116 0.99 -6.80 -5.92
CA ALA A 116 0.29 -5.94 -4.98
C ALA A 116 0.10 -4.55 -5.60
N VAL A 117 -1.11 -4.01 -5.51
CA VAL A 117 -1.43 -2.67 -6.01
C VAL A 117 -1.06 -1.64 -4.95
N PHE A 118 -0.40 -0.57 -5.38
CA PHE A 118 -0.07 0.57 -4.53
C PHE A 118 -0.38 1.86 -5.28
N HIS A 119 -0.58 2.95 -4.53
CA HIS A 119 -0.94 4.24 -5.08
C HIS A 119 -0.37 5.34 -4.20
N LEU A 120 0.11 6.41 -4.83
CA LEU A 120 0.57 7.61 -4.16
C LEU A 120 -0.53 8.67 -4.27
N THR A 121 -0.98 9.17 -3.13
CA THR A 121 -2.12 10.07 -3.01
C THR A 121 -1.83 11.20 -2.02
N SER A 122 -2.60 12.29 -2.08
CA SER A 122 -2.51 13.44 -1.17
C SER A 122 -3.86 14.15 -1.12
N LEU A 123 -4.13 14.87 -0.02
CA LEU A 123 -5.27 15.79 0.06
C LEU A 123 -5.09 17.02 -0.83
N GLN A 124 -3.84 17.35 -1.20
CA GLN A 124 -3.48 18.46 -2.09
C GLN A 124 -2.57 17.96 -3.22
N PRO A 125 -3.09 17.14 -4.16
CA PRO A 125 -2.26 16.52 -5.18
C PRO A 125 -1.90 17.51 -6.29
N VAL A 126 -0.62 17.55 -6.68
CA VAL A 126 -0.17 18.30 -7.87
C VAL A 126 -0.75 17.72 -9.16
N ARG A 127 -0.88 16.38 -9.22
CA ARG A 127 -1.43 15.66 -10.37
C ARG A 127 -2.86 15.19 -10.08
N PRO A 128 -3.84 15.45 -10.98
CA PRO A 128 -5.23 15.01 -10.77
C PRO A 128 -5.41 13.50 -10.55
N GLY A 129 -4.59 12.65 -11.17
CA GLY A 129 -4.66 11.20 -10.96
C GLY A 129 -4.15 10.71 -9.59
N ASN A 130 -3.73 11.62 -8.70
CA ASN A 130 -3.38 11.32 -7.31
C ASN A 130 -4.44 11.86 -6.33
N ILE A 131 -5.64 12.21 -6.82
CA ILE A 131 -6.78 12.56 -5.98
C ILE A 131 -7.17 11.36 -5.12
N ALA A 132 -7.29 11.63 -3.82
CA ALA A 132 -7.65 10.64 -2.83
C ALA A 132 -9.09 10.16 -3.00
N ASP A 133 -9.29 8.84 -2.94
CA ASP A 133 -10.63 8.25 -2.83
C ASP A 133 -11.22 8.46 -1.41
N PRO A 134 -12.52 8.15 -1.17
CA PRO A 134 -13.14 8.36 0.14
C PRO A 134 -12.49 7.62 1.32
N TRP A 135 -11.85 6.48 1.09
CA TRP A 135 -11.08 5.76 2.12
C TRP A 135 -9.74 6.44 2.36
N GLU A 136 -9.06 6.84 1.30
CA GLU A 136 -7.78 7.55 1.36
C GLU A 136 -7.91 8.90 2.06
N ILE A 137 -9.01 9.64 1.83
CA ILE A 137 -9.28 10.89 2.55
C ILE A 137 -9.35 10.64 4.06
N ARG A 138 -10.05 9.58 4.51
CA ARG A 138 -10.13 9.24 5.94
C ARG A 138 -8.77 8.86 6.50
N ALA A 139 -8.02 8.03 5.75
CA ALA A 139 -6.69 7.60 6.13
C ALA A 139 -5.73 8.80 6.25
N LEU A 140 -5.64 9.64 5.22
CA LEU A 140 -4.84 10.86 5.21
C LEU A 140 -5.23 11.81 6.35
N THR A 141 -6.53 12.03 6.58
CA THR A 141 -7.01 12.87 7.69
C THR A 141 -6.59 12.31 9.05
N ALA A 142 -6.58 10.98 9.23
CA ALA A 142 -6.11 10.35 10.46
C ALA A 142 -4.59 10.52 10.63
N LEU A 143 -3.82 10.36 9.54
CA LEU A 143 -2.37 10.56 9.53
C LEU A 143 -2.00 12.01 9.85
N GLU A 144 -2.68 13.00 9.26
CA GLU A 144 -2.48 14.43 9.59
C GLU A 144 -2.79 14.76 11.06
N LYS A 145 -3.67 13.98 11.70
CA LYS A 145 -3.98 14.08 13.14
C LYS A 145 -2.99 13.32 14.03
N GLY A 146 -1.92 12.74 13.47
CA GLY A 146 -0.86 12.07 14.22
C GLY A 146 -1.00 10.54 14.31
N ALA A 147 -1.93 9.92 13.57
CA ALA A 147 -1.90 8.47 13.42
C ALA A 147 -0.61 8.05 12.71
N ARG A 148 0.02 6.97 13.19
CA ARG A 148 1.26 6.46 12.57
C ARG A 148 0.99 5.80 11.22
N GLU A 149 -0.12 5.07 11.14
CA GLU A 149 -0.53 4.26 10.00
C GLU A 149 -2.07 4.16 10.03
N TYR A 150 -2.67 3.80 8.90
CA TYR A 150 -4.10 3.53 8.80
C TYR A 150 -4.33 2.26 7.99
N GLU A 151 -5.16 1.36 8.51
CA GLU A 151 -5.46 0.08 7.86
C GLU A 151 -6.94 -0.27 7.99
N GLU A 152 -7.50 -0.93 6.97
CA GLU A 152 -8.90 -1.36 6.99
C GLU A 152 -9.09 -2.55 6.03
N VAL A 153 -9.93 -3.50 6.40
CA VAL A 153 -10.48 -4.46 5.44
C VAL A 153 -11.73 -3.85 4.83
N VAL A 154 -11.65 -3.48 3.55
CA VAL A 154 -12.78 -2.92 2.80
C VAL A 154 -13.47 -3.99 1.96
N GLY A 155 -14.77 -3.85 1.74
CA GLY A 155 -15.55 -4.84 0.99
C GLY A 155 -16.04 -6.01 1.87
N LYS A 156 -16.57 -7.05 1.22
CA LYS A 156 -17.14 -8.24 1.89
C LYS A 156 -16.90 -9.49 1.05
N GLY A 157 -16.82 -10.65 1.72
CA GLY A 157 -16.64 -11.95 1.08
C GLY A 157 -15.33 -12.02 0.28
N GLU A 158 -15.38 -12.64 -0.89
CA GLU A 158 -14.22 -12.81 -1.78
C GLU A 158 -13.66 -11.50 -2.37
N ARG A 159 -14.42 -10.40 -2.27
CA ARG A 159 -13.99 -9.06 -2.70
C ARG A 159 -13.40 -8.22 -1.57
N ALA A 160 -13.21 -8.81 -0.39
CA ALA A 160 -12.57 -8.12 0.72
C ALA A 160 -11.11 -7.82 0.38
N LEU A 161 -10.71 -6.56 0.54
CA LEU A 161 -9.36 -6.09 0.31
C LEU A 161 -8.80 -5.53 1.61
N TYR A 162 -7.59 -5.93 1.96
CA TYR A 162 -6.84 -5.29 3.03
C TYR A 162 -6.13 -4.06 2.45
N ARG A 163 -6.54 -2.86 2.90
CA ARG A 163 -5.91 -1.59 2.53
C ARG A 163 -5.07 -1.10 3.70
N TYR A 164 -3.90 -0.59 3.38
CA TYR A 164 -2.93 -0.06 4.34
C TYR A 164 -2.33 1.22 3.78
N MET A 165 -2.19 2.24 4.62
CA MET A 165 -1.59 3.52 4.30
C MET A 165 -0.59 3.90 5.39
N ALA A 166 0.59 4.34 4.95
CA ALA A 166 1.59 4.97 5.79
C ALA A 166 1.93 6.36 5.23
N PRO A 167 2.28 7.32 6.11
CA PRO A 167 2.64 8.67 5.69
C PRO A 167 3.98 8.65 4.96
N VAL A 168 4.14 9.57 3.99
CA VAL A 168 5.44 9.91 3.40
C VAL A 168 5.84 11.25 3.98
N PHE A 169 6.75 11.21 4.95
CA PHE A 169 7.23 12.42 5.61
C PHE A 169 8.10 13.27 4.67
N VAL A 170 8.03 14.58 4.87
CA VAL A 170 8.79 15.53 4.07
C VAL A 170 10.16 15.70 4.72
N ASP A 171 11.21 15.29 4.02
CA ASP A 171 12.58 15.57 4.41
C ASP A 171 13.07 16.91 3.81
N ARG A 172 14.24 17.41 4.24
CA ARG A 172 14.83 18.64 3.67
C ARG A 172 15.03 18.61 2.17
N SER A 173 15.37 17.44 1.62
CA SER A 173 15.61 17.30 0.17
C SER A 173 14.29 17.45 -0.62
N CYS A 174 13.16 17.07 -0.03
CA CYS A 174 11.83 17.27 -0.61
C CYS A 174 11.49 18.76 -0.76
N LEU A 175 11.95 19.61 0.16
CA LEU A 175 11.66 21.04 0.16
C LEU A 175 12.30 21.80 -1.00
N ALA A 176 13.33 21.25 -1.66
CA ALA A 176 13.92 21.84 -2.86
C ALA A 176 12.89 22.09 -3.97
N CYS A 177 11.88 21.22 -4.07
CA CYS A 177 10.78 21.35 -5.02
C CYS A 177 9.43 21.66 -4.36
N HIS A 178 9.18 21.14 -3.15
CA HIS A 178 7.87 21.19 -2.51
C HIS A 178 7.66 22.36 -1.54
N ALA A 179 8.67 23.19 -1.24
CA ALA A 179 8.49 24.36 -0.38
C ALA A 179 7.45 25.34 -0.94
N ARG A 180 7.41 25.54 -2.27
CA ARG A 180 6.42 26.41 -2.94
C ARG A 180 4.99 25.88 -2.87
N GLN A 181 4.82 24.60 -2.54
CA GLN A 181 3.53 23.94 -2.39
C GLN A 181 3.02 23.99 -0.94
N GLY A 182 3.74 24.68 -0.04
CA GLY A 182 3.34 24.84 1.37
C GLY A 182 3.76 23.69 2.29
N TYR A 183 4.54 22.72 1.79
CA TYR A 183 5.07 21.65 2.64
C TYR A 183 6.18 22.16 3.56
N SER A 184 6.27 21.57 4.75
CA SER A 184 7.33 21.80 5.75
C SER A 184 7.93 20.46 6.17
N GLU A 185 9.14 20.48 6.72
CA GLU A 185 9.82 19.27 7.19
C GLU A 185 9.03 18.62 8.33
N GLY A 186 8.79 17.32 8.24
CA GLY A 186 8.05 16.53 9.22
C GLY A 186 6.98 15.63 8.66
#